data_AF-A0A7C2FT16-F1
#
_entry.id   AF-A0A7C2FT16-F1
#
_cell.length_a   1.000
_cell.length_b   1.000
_cell.length_c   1.000
_cell.angle_alpha   90.00
_cell.angle_beta   90.00
_cell.angle_gamma   90.00
#
_symmetry.space_group_name_H-M   'P 1'
#
loop_
_entity.id
_entity.type
_entity.pdbx_description
1 polymer ?
#
loop_
_entity_poly.entity_id
_entity_poly.type
_entity_poly.pdbx_seq_one_letter_code
_entity_poly.pdbx_strand_id
1 'polypeptide(L)'
;LGVLPYNWRPAHAHMHLLGFVSLMIYGVAYHALPRFRGVVFRRPRLALLQVGLANLGLLGMALAWGLGLGKGVWGFSAGLSLAAGLLFALLMWEVLWG
;
A
#
# COMPACT_ATOMS: atom_id res chain seq x y z
N LEU A 1 -2.48 -0.72 -30.61
CA LEU A 1 -3.12 -1.37 -29.44
C LEU A 1 -3.33 -0.32 -28.35
N GLY A 2 -4.49 0.32 -28.35
CA GLY A 2 -4.86 1.40 -27.42
C GLY A 2 -6.34 1.26 -27.07
N VAL A 3 -6.70 0.12 -26.49
CA VAL A 3 -8.09 -0.30 -26.27
C VAL A 3 -8.70 0.42 -25.06
N LEU A 4 -7.87 1.00 -24.18
CA LEU A 4 -8.30 1.65 -22.95
C LEU A 4 -8.14 3.17 -23.03
N PRO A 5 -9.13 3.93 -22.52
CA PRO A 5 -9.05 5.39 -22.49
C PRO A 5 -7.89 5.92 -21.64
N TYR A 6 -7.51 7.18 -21.86
CA TYR A 6 -6.32 7.82 -21.25
C TYR A 6 -6.31 7.80 -19.72
N ASN A 7 -7.50 7.78 -19.09
CA ASN A 7 -7.68 7.66 -17.64
C ASN A 7 -7.09 6.38 -17.03
N TRP A 8 -6.81 5.34 -17.82
CA TRP A 8 -6.20 4.10 -17.32
C TRP A 8 -4.67 4.18 -17.13
N ARG A 9 -4.00 5.17 -17.72
CA ARG A 9 -2.55 5.36 -17.55
C ARG A 9 -2.14 5.58 -16.09
N PRO A 10 -2.76 6.51 -15.32
CA PRO A 10 -2.44 6.66 -13.91
C PRO A 10 -2.81 5.42 -13.09
N ALA A 11 -3.91 4.73 -13.39
CA ALA A 11 -4.27 3.47 -12.74
C ALA A 11 -3.18 2.40 -12.94
N HIS A 12 -2.70 2.23 -14.18
CA HIS A 12 -1.59 1.33 -14.50
C HIS A 12 -0.30 1.67 -13.73
N ALA A 13 0.08 2.95 -13.69
CA ALA A 13 1.27 3.38 -12.96
C ALA A 13 1.17 3.09 -11.46
N HIS A 14 0.02 3.37 -10.83
CA HIS A 14 -0.17 3.14 -9.41
C HIS A 14 -0.32 1.67 -9.04
N MET A 15 -0.90 0.84 -9.91
CA MET A 15 -0.88 -0.61 -9.70
C MET A 15 0.55 -1.17 -9.70
N HIS A 16 1.45 -0.67 -10.55
CA HIS A 16 2.84 -1.08 -10.50
C HIS A 16 3.59 -0.51 -9.29
N LEU A 17 3.45 0.79 -9.01
CA LEU A 17 4.20 1.41 -7.91
C LEU A 17 3.65 0.98 -6.54
N LEU A 18 2.37 1.18 -6.27
CA LEU A 18 1.77 0.86 -4.97
C LEU A 18 1.44 -0.63 -4.84
N GLY A 19 1.00 -1.28 -5.93
CA GLY A 19 0.58 -2.68 -5.89
C GLY A 19 1.73 -3.66 -5.98
N PHE A 20 2.75 -3.38 -6.80
CA PHE A 20 3.90 -4.27 -6.92
C PHE A 20 5.07 -3.79 -6.05
N VAL A 21 5.62 -2.60 -6.32
CA VAL A 21 6.85 -2.14 -5.66
C VAL A 21 6.63 -1.94 -4.15
N SER A 22 5.60 -1.20 -3.74
CA SER A 22 5.36 -0.94 -2.31
C SER A 22 4.97 -2.20 -1.54
N LEU A 23 4.10 -3.06 -2.09
CA LEU A 23 3.77 -4.33 -1.41
C LEU A 23 4.98 -5.26 -1.29
N MET A 24 5.86 -5.30 -2.30
CA MET A 24 7.12 -6.03 -2.21
C MET A 24 8.00 -5.47 -1.07
N ILE A 25 8.14 -4.14 -0.99
CA ILE A 25 8.90 -3.50 0.10
C ILE A 25 8.31 -3.87 1.46
N TYR A 26 6.98 -3.81 1.63
CA TYR A 26 6.33 -4.18 2.88
C TYR A 26 6.59 -5.64 3.24
N GLY A 27 6.39 -6.56 2.31
CA GLY A 27 6.61 -8.00 2.53
C GLY A 27 8.05 -8.31 2.93
N VAL A 28 9.02 -7.77 2.18
CA VAL A 28 10.45 -7.96 2.47
C VAL A 28 10.82 -7.32 3.81
N ALA A 29 10.36 -6.11 4.10
CA ALA A 29 10.66 -5.41 5.34
C ALA A 29 10.14 -6.15 6.58
N TYR A 30 8.88 -6.62 6.57
CA TYR A 30 8.32 -7.41 7.67
C TYR A 30 9.06 -8.73 7.90
N HIS A 31 9.69 -9.27 6.86
CA HIS A 31 10.46 -10.51 6.97
C HIS A 31 11.91 -10.27 7.41
N ALA A 32 12.60 -9.32 6.76
CA ALA A 32 14.03 -9.10 6.89
C ALA A 32 14.41 -8.25 8.11
N LEU A 33 13.66 -7.17 8.40
CA LEU A 33 14.04 -6.24 9.48
C LEU A 33 14.01 -6.88 10.88
N PRO A 34 12.98 -7.64 11.28
CA PRO A 34 12.99 -8.31 12.58
C PRO A 34 14.15 -9.30 12.71
N ARG A 35 14.52 -9.96 11.61
CA ARG A 35 15.63 -10.93 11.57
C ARG A 35 16.98 -10.26 11.72
N PHE A 36 17.23 -9.13 11.05
CA PHE A 36 18.48 -8.39 11.21
C PHE A 36 18.66 -7.83 12.61
N ARG A 37 17.58 -7.41 13.27
CA ARG A 37 17.63 -6.95 14.66
C ARG A 37 17.61 -8.11 15.69
N GLY A 38 17.30 -9.33 15.27
CA GLY A 38 17.16 -10.48 16.18
C GLY A 38 15.94 -10.37 17.12
N VAL A 39 14.91 -9.60 16.76
CA VAL A 39 13.71 -9.39 17.58
C VAL A 39 12.51 -10.17 17.03
N VAL A 40 11.67 -10.68 17.93
CA VAL A 40 10.41 -11.31 17.54
C VAL A 40 9.39 -10.22 17.22
N PHE A 41 8.77 -10.30 16.04
CA PHE A 41 7.75 -9.33 15.63
C PHE A 41 6.48 -9.51 16.47
N ARG A 42 6.20 -8.54 17.36
CA ARG A 42 5.15 -8.63 18.39
C ARG A 42 3.72 -8.55 17.84
N ARG A 43 3.48 -7.95 16.65
CA ARG A 43 2.12 -7.61 16.17
C ARG A 43 1.85 -8.05 14.72
N PRO A 44 1.90 -9.36 14.40
CA PRO A 44 1.69 -9.86 13.02
C PRO A 44 0.32 -9.52 12.43
N ARG A 45 -0.73 -9.42 13.27
CA ARG A 45 -2.09 -9.07 12.82
C ARG A 45 -2.18 -7.63 12.29
N LEU A 46 -1.44 -6.69 12.88
CA LEU A 46 -1.42 -5.30 12.41
C LEU A 46 -0.69 -5.15 11.08
N ALA A 47 0.36 -5.95 10.84
CA ALA A 47 1.03 -5.99 9.54
C ALA A 47 0.10 -6.50 8.44
N LEU A 48 -0.67 -7.57 8.70
CA LEU A 48 -1.67 -8.07 7.75
C LEU A 48 -2.79 -7.04 7.50
N LEU A 49 -3.25 -6.36 8.56
CA LEU A 49 -4.24 -5.29 8.43
C LEU A 49 -3.69 -4.15 7.58
N GLN A 50 -2.44 -3.73 7.79
CA GLN A 50 -1.78 -2.68 7.02
C GLN A 50 -1.69 -3.04 5.53
N VAL A 51 -1.28 -4.27 5.21
CA VAL A 51 -1.22 -4.76 3.81
C VAL A 51 -2.62 -4.85 3.20
N GLY A 52 -3.63 -5.29 3.95
CA GLY A 52 -5.02 -5.28 3.51
C GLY A 52 -5.53 -3.86 3.22
N LEU A 53 -5.22 -2.92 4.11
CA LEU A 53 -5.57 -1.51 3.96
C LEU A 53 -4.92 -0.89 2.71
N ALA A 54 -3.64 -1.22 2.47
CA ALA A 54 -2.89 -0.78 1.28
C ALA A 54 -3.54 -1.30 -0.02
N ASN A 55 -3.96 -2.57 -0.04
CA ASN A 55 -4.65 -3.16 -1.19
C ASN A 55 -6.03 -2.52 -1.41
N LEU A 56 -6.83 -2.32 -0.36
CA LEU A 56 -8.13 -1.66 -0.47
C LEU A 56 -8.01 -0.21 -0.96
N GLY A 57 -7.01 0.53 -0.47
CA GLY A 57 -6.72 1.89 -0.93
C GLY A 57 -6.34 1.92 -2.41
N LEU A 58 -5.45 1.01 -2.83
CA LEU A 58 -5.04 0.90 -4.22
C LEU A 58 -6.21 0.52 -5.15
N LEU A 59 -7.01 -0.49 -4.77
CA LEU A 59 -8.16 -0.92 -5.54
C LEU A 59 -9.16 0.22 -5.73
N GLY A 60 -9.49 0.93 -4.65
CA GLY A 60 -10.37 2.10 -4.72
C GLY A 60 -9.81 3.19 -5.63
N MET A 61 -8.50 3.44 -5.58
CA MET A 61 -7.85 4.46 -6.40
C MET A 61 -7.80 4.07 -7.89
N ALA A 62 -7.52 2.80 -8.19
CA ALA A 62 -7.52 2.27 -9.55
C ALA A 62 -8.93 2.30 -10.17
N LEU A 63 -9.96 1.91 -9.40
CA LEU A 63 -11.36 1.98 -9.84
C LEU A 63 -11.83 3.42 -10.02
N ALA A 64 -11.40 4.35 -9.16
CA ALA A 64 -11.76 5.76 -9.28
C ALA A 64 -11.28 6.37 -10.61
N TRP A 65 -10.08 6.01 -11.08
CA TRP A 65 -9.60 6.41 -12.40
C TRP A 65 -10.24 5.63 -13.55
N GLY A 66 -10.30 4.30 -13.44
CA GLY A 66 -10.79 3.43 -14.52
C GLY A 66 -12.26 3.66 -14.84
N LEU A 67 -13.09 3.82 -13.82
CA LEU A 67 -14.55 4.02 -13.93
C LEU A 67 -14.97 5.50 -13.82
N GLY A 68 -14.06 6.40 -13.49
CA GLY A 68 -14.36 7.84 -13.39
C GLY A 68 -15.24 8.23 -12.19
N LEU A 69 -15.11 7.54 -11.05
CA LEU A 69 -15.94 7.71 -9.84
C LEU A 69 -15.77 9.07 -9.12
N GLY A 70 -15.05 10.03 -9.72
CA GLY A 70 -14.86 11.38 -9.21
C GLY A 70 -13.67 11.55 -8.25
N LYS A 71 -13.28 12.82 -8.04
CA LYS A 71 -12.09 13.19 -7.25
C LYS A 71 -12.22 12.86 -5.75
N GLY A 72 -13.45 12.81 -5.23
CA GLY A 72 -13.72 12.49 -3.82
C GLY A 72 -13.37 11.05 -3.45
N VAL A 73 -13.82 10.08 -4.26
CA VAL A 73 -13.50 8.66 -4.07
C VAL A 73 -12.00 8.42 -4.20
N TRP A 74 -11.39 9.02 -5.22
CA TRP A 74 -9.94 8.98 -5.40
C TRP A 74 -9.19 9.53 -4.18
N GLY A 75 -9.59 10.70 -3.67
CA GLY A 75 -8.94 11.32 -2.51
C GLY A 75 -9.07 10.49 -1.23
N PHE A 76 -10.24 9.87 -0.99
CA PHE A 76 -10.42 8.94 0.12
C PHE A 76 -9.52 7.71 -0.01
N SER A 77 -9.46 7.10 -1.19
CA SER A 77 -8.60 5.94 -1.46
C SER A 77 -7.11 6.28 -1.33
N ALA A 78 -6.69 7.45 -1.81
CA ALA A 78 -5.33 7.95 -1.64
C ALA A 78 -4.99 8.16 -0.16
N GLY A 79 -5.92 8.71 0.63
CA GLY A 79 -5.80 8.83 2.07
C GLY A 79 -5.64 7.48 2.76
N LEU A 80 -6.38 6.46 2.32
CA LEU A 80 -6.28 5.10 2.84
C LEU A 80 -4.91 4.46 2.54
N SER A 81 -4.40 4.62 1.32
CA SER A 81 -3.05 4.17 0.95
C SER A 81 -1.96 4.90 1.74
N LEU A 82 -2.12 6.20 1.98
CA LEU A 82 -1.19 6.99 2.81
C LEU A 82 -1.21 6.51 4.27
N ALA A 83 -2.39 6.31 4.84
CA ALA A 83 -2.54 5.78 6.20
C ALA A 83 -1.89 4.39 6.34
N ALA A 84 -2.03 3.53 5.33
CA ALA A 84 -1.35 2.23 5.29
C ALA A 84 0.18 2.37 5.26
N GLY A 85 0.72 3.33 4.49
CA GLY A 85 2.15 3.62 4.46
C GLY A 85 2.68 4.17 5.78
N LEU A 86 1.93 5.06 6.44
CA LEU A 86 2.27 5.59 7.75
C LEU A 86 2.23 4.50 8.82
N LEU A 87 1.22 3.62 8.81
CA LEU A 87 1.13 2.50 9.73
C LEU A 87 2.32 1.54 9.56
N PHE A 88 2.75 1.28 8.31
CA PHE A 88 3.97 0.54 8.03
C PHE A 88 5.20 1.22 8.64
N ALA A 89 5.38 2.52 8.41
CA ALA A 89 6.51 3.27 8.95
C ALA A 89 6.56 3.23 10.49
N LEU A 90 5.41 3.35 11.16
CA LEU A 90 5.30 3.24 12.61
C LEU A 90 5.65 1.83 13.13
N LEU A 91 5.20 0.77 12.45
CA LEU A 91 5.56 -0.60 12.80
C LEU A 91 7.06 -0.84 12.60
N MET A 92 7.66 -0.30 11.55
CA MET A 92 9.11 -0.41 11.33
C MET A 92 9.91 0.39 12.35
N TRP A 93 9.42 1.57 12.73
CA TRP A 93 10.00 2.35 13.83
C TRP A 93 9.99 1.57 15.15
N GLU A 94 8.86 0.94 15.50
CA GLU A 94 8.76 0.05 16.66
C GLU A 94 9.72 -1.13 16.56
N VAL A 95 9.88 -1.72 15.37
CA VAL A 95 10.84 -2.80 15.14
C VAL A 95 12.28 -2.35 15.28
N LEU A 96 12.63 -1.09 15.00
CA LEU A 96 14.01 -0.59 15.05
C LEU A 96 14.41 -0.02 16.41
N TRP A 97 13.49 0.64 17.11
CA TRP A 97 13.76 1.32 18.40
C TRP A 97 13.01 0.75 19.61
N GLY A 98 12.04 -0.13 19.40
CA GLY A 98 11.27 -0.76 20.49
C GLY A 98 11.91 -1.97 21.13
#